data_AF-A0A382FSV4-F1
#
_entry.id   AF-A0A382FSV4-F1
#
_cell.length_a   1.000
_cell.length_b   1.000
_cell.length_c   1.000
_cell.angle_alpha   90.00
_cell.angle_beta   90.00
_cell.angle_gamma   90.00
#
_symmetry.space_group_name_H-M   'P 1'
#
loop_
_entity.id
_entity.type
_entity.pdbx_description
1 polymer ?
#
loop_
_entity_poly.entity_id
_entity_poly.type
_entity_poly.pdbx_seq_one_letter_code
_entity_poly.pdbx_strand_id
1 'polypeptide(L)'
;MPHPDIHLPHLILPHGFLPHILDQYIHSRWNHYFLQCCLASVSLILILLIGDTLKTAIVVGIASSAFTIFVVPNSVAATPRKVIGGHLLAAFIGTLIALILQSPPLIQQVLENRYFLDVAAALSVGIGIFLMVVTNTEHPPAAGTSLGLVIQCCEPNTGVDWSSIIFIIASAGLLSGVRIALRDKMVNLL
;
A
#
# COMPACT_ATOMS: atom_id res chain seq x y z
N MET A 1 -34.84 35.62 17.45
CA MET A 1 -34.18 34.29 17.53
C MET A 1 -32.72 34.55 17.93
N PRO A 2 -32.19 33.97 19.01
CA PRO A 2 -30.79 34.14 19.37
C PRO A 2 -29.90 33.23 18.50
N HIS A 3 -28.75 33.74 18.08
CA HIS A 3 -27.74 32.98 17.34
C HIS A 3 -27.11 31.91 18.25
N PRO A 4 -26.80 30.71 17.73
CA PRO A 4 -26.09 29.70 18.50
C PRO A 4 -24.62 30.08 18.68
N ASP A 5 -24.14 30.09 19.92
CA ASP A 5 -22.73 30.26 20.27
C ASP A 5 -21.92 29.07 19.71
N ILE A 6 -21.11 29.34 18.69
CA ILE A 6 -20.17 28.36 18.15
C ILE A 6 -18.98 28.28 19.10
N HIS A 7 -19.00 27.32 20.03
CA HIS A 7 -17.83 26.93 20.79
C HIS A 7 -16.77 26.37 19.83
N LEU A 8 -15.84 27.20 19.37
CA LEU A 8 -14.62 26.72 18.74
C LEU A 8 -13.82 25.92 19.79
N PRO A 9 -13.40 24.68 19.50
CA PRO A 9 -12.50 23.96 20.38
C PRO A 9 -11.21 24.76 20.56
N HIS A 10 -10.74 24.87 21.79
CA HIS A 10 -9.42 25.44 22.08
C HIS A 10 -8.36 24.67 21.28
N LEU A 11 -7.85 25.28 20.21
CA LEU A 11 -6.66 24.82 19.50
C LEU A 11 -5.51 24.88 20.50
N ILE A 12 -5.15 23.72 21.07
CA ILE A 12 -3.99 23.57 21.94
C ILE A 12 -2.79 24.05 21.14
N LEU A 13 -2.22 25.19 21.53
CA LEU A 13 -1.05 25.75 20.86
C LEU A 13 0.09 24.74 20.92
N PRO A 14 0.86 24.60 19.86
CA PRO A 14 1.96 23.68 19.86
C PRO A 14 3.04 24.07 20.87
N HIS A 15 3.31 23.24 21.88
CA HIS A 15 4.36 23.47 22.88
C HIS A 15 5.52 22.50 22.59
N GLY A 16 6.55 22.98 21.90
CA GLY A 16 7.73 22.19 21.55
C GLY A 16 8.82 23.05 20.92
N PHE A 17 10.06 22.54 20.90
CA PHE A 17 11.25 23.27 20.43
C PHE A 17 11.19 23.62 18.93
N LEU A 18 10.48 22.82 18.11
CA LEU A 18 10.26 23.01 16.66
C LEU A 18 8.96 22.30 16.21
N PRO A 19 7.77 22.84 16.54
CA PRO A 19 6.52 22.10 16.40
C PRO A 19 6.04 21.85 14.98
N HIS A 20 6.66 22.53 13.99
CA HIS A 20 6.40 22.30 12.56
C HIS A 20 7.36 21.26 11.94
N ILE A 21 8.44 20.86 12.63
CA ILE A 21 9.44 19.93 12.09
C ILE A 21 9.43 18.60 12.83
N LEU A 22 9.24 18.61 14.15
CA LEU A 22 9.24 17.42 15.00
C LEU A 22 7.91 17.27 15.72
N ASP A 23 7.43 16.03 15.81
CA ASP A 23 6.25 15.73 16.62
C ASP A 23 6.50 16.13 18.09
N GLN A 24 5.58 16.92 18.63
CA GLN A 24 5.64 17.43 20.00
C GLN A 24 5.50 16.30 21.02
N TYR A 25 4.83 15.21 20.65
CA TYR A 25 4.61 14.06 21.52
C TYR A 25 5.70 12.99 21.44
N ILE A 26 6.77 13.23 20.66
CA ILE A 26 7.83 12.25 20.42
C ILE A 26 8.48 11.78 21.73
N HIS A 27 8.72 12.68 22.68
CA HIS A 27 9.31 12.37 23.97
C HIS A 27 8.36 11.55 24.86
N SER A 28 7.06 11.80 24.79
CA SER A 28 6.07 11.09 25.60
C SER A 28 5.77 9.68 25.07
N ARG A 29 5.95 9.44 23.77
CA ARG A 29 5.60 8.17 23.11
C ARG A 29 6.80 7.44 22.50
N TRP A 30 8.03 7.83 22.86
CA TRP A 30 9.28 7.34 22.25
C TRP A 30 9.35 5.82 22.08
N ASN A 31 8.94 5.07 23.10
CA ASN A 31 8.96 3.61 23.06
C ASN A 31 8.06 3.04 21.95
N HIS A 32 6.90 3.64 21.70
CA HIS A 32 5.99 3.21 20.63
C HIS A 32 6.57 3.53 19.25
N TYR A 33 7.13 4.73 19.07
CA TYR A 33 7.83 5.12 17.85
C TYR A 33 8.96 4.13 17.52
N PHE A 34 9.84 3.89 18.49
CA PHE A 34 10.99 3.02 18.29
C PHE A 34 10.56 1.56 18.01
N LEU A 35 9.67 1.00 18.84
CA LEU A 35 9.24 -0.39 18.70
C LEU A 35 8.46 -0.63 17.39
N GLN A 36 7.53 0.27 17.02
CA GLN A 36 6.74 0.12 15.79
C GLN A 36 7.62 0.26 14.54
N CYS A 37 8.60 1.18 14.54
CA CYS A 37 9.56 1.31 13.44
C CYS A 37 10.51 0.10 13.33
N CYS A 38 11.01 -0.43 14.45
CA CYS A 38 11.81 -1.65 14.46
C CYS A 38 11.00 -2.85 13.95
N LEU A 39 9.76 -2.99 14.40
CA LEU A 39 8.87 -4.07 13.97
C LEU A 39 8.52 -3.97 12.48
N ALA A 40 8.31 -2.77 11.95
CA ALA A 40 8.16 -2.52 10.52
C ALA A 40 9.39 -2.94 9.73
N SER A 41 10.57 -2.54 10.21
CA SER A 41 11.85 -2.87 9.58
C SER A 41 12.11 -4.37 9.57
N VAL A 42 11.93 -5.06 10.71
CA VAL A 42 12.06 -6.53 10.80
C VAL A 42 11.07 -7.22 9.88
N SER A 43 9.82 -6.77 9.87
CA SER A 43 8.79 -7.34 8.99
C SER A 43 9.16 -7.18 7.51
N LEU A 44 9.66 -6.01 7.11
CA LEU A 44 10.12 -5.77 5.74
C LEU A 44 11.37 -6.56 5.40
N ILE A 45 12.35 -6.67 6.30
CA ILE A 45 13.53 -7.52 6.08
C ILE A 45 13.09 -8.96 5.82
N LEU A 46 12.21 -9.53 6.65
CA LEU A 46 11.73 -10.89 6.46
C LEU A 46 10.98 -11.07 5.15
N ILE A 47 10.10 -10.13 4.79
CA ILE A 47 9.38 -10.14 3.52
C ILE A 47 10.36 -10.08 2.34
N LEU A 48 11.29 -9.14 2.35
CA LEU A 48 12.20 -8.90 1.23
C LEU A 48 13.26 -9.99 1.06
N LEU A 49 13.68 -10.65 2.14
CA LEU A 49 14.57 -11.82 2.05
C LEU A 49 13.93 -12.99 1.30
N ILE A 50 12.61 -13.12 1.36
CA ILE A 50 11.86 -14.14 0.59
C ILE A 50 11.66 -13.67 -0.87
N GLY A 51 11.79 -12.36 -1.12
CA GLY A 51 11.49 -11.70 -2.37
C GLY A 51 12.71 -11.36 -3.25
N ASP A 52 13.84 -12.07 -3.11
CA ASP A 52 15.14 -11.73 -3.71
C ASP A 52 15.14 -11.59 -5.25
N THR A 53 14.09 -12.08 -5.94
CA THR A 53 13.92 -11.99 -7.39
C THR A 53 12.83 -11.00 -7.84
N LEU A 54 12.25 -10.23 -6.91
CA LEU A 54 11.02 -9.50 -7.15
C LEU A 54 11.24 -8.07 -7.61
N LYS A 55 10.23 -7.57 -8.31
CA LYS A 55 10.29 -6.32 -9.05
C LYS A 55 9.97 -5.12 -8.17
N THR A 56 10.71 -4.02 -8.38
CA THR A 56 10.77 -2.85 -7.50
C THR A 56 9.40 -2.21 -7.20
N ALA A 57 8.52 -2.10 -8.19
CA ALA A 57 7.23 -1.42 -8.00
C ALA A 57 6.29 -2.14 -7.01
N ILE A 58 6.30 -3.48 -7.02
CA ILE A 58 5.49 -4.30 -6.13
C ILE A 58 6.03 -4.20 -4.69
N VAL A 59 7.35 -4.27 -4.56
CA VAL A 59 8.05 -4.09 -3.28
C VAL A 59 7.71 -2.74 -2.64
N VAL A 60 7.65 -1.67 -3.42
CA VAL A 60 7.25 -0.33 -2.92
C VAL A 60 5.81 -0.33 -2.39
N GLY A 61 4.88 -1.01 -3.05
CA GLY A 61 3.50 -1.17 -2.55
C GLY A 61 3.42 -1.94 -1.23
N ILE A 62 4.23 -2.99 -1.07
CA ILE A 62 4.29 -3.75 0.19
C ILE A 62 4.97 -2.94 1.30
N ALA A 63 6.05 -2.20 0.99
CA ALA A 63 6.69 -1.27 1.93
C ALA A 63 5.71 -0.21 2.44
N SER A 64 4.91 0.38 1.55
CA SER A 64 3.85 1.32 1.92
C SER A 64 2.74 0.66 2.76
N SER A 65 2.44 -0.62 2.53
CA SER A 65 1.49 -1.39 3.36
C SER A 65 2.03 -1.59 4.78
N ALA A 66 3.31 -1.92 4.92
CA ALA A 66 3.96 -2.01 6.22
C ALA A 66 3.91 -0.66 6.95
N PHE A 67 4.19 0.45 6.26
CA PHE A 67 4.04 1.78 6.84
C PHE A 67 2.63 2.00 7.39
N THR A 68 1.58 1.78 6.58
CA THR A 68 0.19 1.97 7.03
C THR A 68 -0.14 1.13 8.27
N ILE A 69 0.33 -0.12 8.31
CA ILE A 69 0.05 -1.06 9.40
C ILE A 69 0.78 -0.69 10.69
N PHE A 70 2.04 -0.28 10.61
CA PHE A 70 2.86 -0.01 11.79
C PHE A 70 2.80 1.45 12.24
N VAL A 71 2.41 2.40 11.39
CA VAL A 71 2.31 3.82 11.76
C VAL A 71 0.88 4.20 12.14
N VAL A 72 -0.13 3.65 11.44
CA VAL A 72 -1.54 3.94 11.71
C VAL A 72 -2.36 2.65 11.84
N PRO A 73 -2.01 1.77 12.80
CA PRO A 73 -2.61 0.44 12.96
C PRO A 73 -4.13 0.46 13.15
N ASN A 74 -4.67 1.53 13.74
CA ASN A 74 -6.10 1.67 14.01
C ASN A 74 -6.87 2.33 12.86
N SER A 75 -6.21 2.70 11.76
CA SER A 75 -6.90 3.18 10.57
C SER A 75 -7.74 2.08 9.93
N VAL A 76 -8.80 2.50 9.23
CA VAL A 76 -9.63 1.60 8.43
C VAL A 76 -8.80 0.92 7.34
N ALA A 77 -7.88 1.67 6.71
CA ALA A 77 -6.99 1.17 5.65
C ALA A 77 -6.04 0.05 6.14
N ALA A 78 -5.67 0.04 7.43
CA ALA A 78 -4.83 -1.02 7.99
C ALA A 78 -5.61 -2.33 8.28
N THR A 79 -6.93 -2.37 8.18
CA THR A 79 -7.69 -3.59 8.51
C THR A 79 -7.37 -4.73 7.53
N PRO A 80 -7.32 -6.01 7.98
CA PRO A 80 -6.96 -7.15 7.14
C PRO A 80 -7.80 -7.26 5.87
N ARG A 81 -9.10 -6.94 5.96
CA ARG A 81 -10.00 -6.91 4.81
C ARG A 81 -9.53 -5.92 3.74
N LYS A 82 -9.09 -4.72 4.13
CA LYS A 82 -8.59 -3.70 3.20
C LYS A 82 -7.23 -4.10 2.64
N VAL A 83 -6.30 -4.50 3.50
CA VAL A 83 -4.94 -4.86 3.10
C VAL A 83 -4.96 -6.04 2.13
N ILE A 84 -5.56 -7.18 2.53
CA ILE A 84 -5.61 -8.38 1.70
C ILE A 84 -6.56 -8.18 0.51
N GLY A 85 -7.75 -7.65 0.73
CA GLY A 85 -8.75 -7.44 -0.32
C GLY A 85 -8.29 -6.45 -1.39
N GLY A 86 -7.68 -5.34 -0.98
CA GLY A 86 -7.14 -4.33 -1.89
C GLY A 86 -6.01 -4.90 -2.75
N HIS A 87 -5.07 -5.62 -2.14
CA HIS A 87 -3.99 -6.29 -2.89
C HIS A 87 -4.49 -7.40 -3.81
N LEU A 88 -5.47 -8.20 -3.40
CA LEU A 88 -6.10 -9.20 -4.27
C LEU A 88 -6.76 -8.56 -5.48
N LEU A 89 -7.53 -7.49 -5.27
CA LEU A 89 -8.25 -6.82 -6.33
C LEU A 89 -7.30 -6.09 -7.29
N ALA A 90 -6.29 -5.41 -6.74
CA ALA A 90 -5.23 -4.80 -7.52
C ALA A 90 -4.42 -5.83 -8.32
N ALA A 91 -4.10 -6.98 -7.73
CA ALA A 91 -3.40 -8.06 -8.42
C ALA A 91 -4.25 -8.63 -9.57
N PHE A 92 -5.55 -8.82 -9.34
CA PHE A 92 -6.49 -9.28 -10.36
C PHE A 92 -6.56 -8.30 -11.55
N ILE A 93 -6.76 -7.01 -11.29
CA ILE A 93 -6.89 -5.97 -12.32
C ILE A 93 -5.56 -5.79 -13.07
N GLY A 94 -4.45 -5.68 -12.34
CA GLY A 94 -3.12 -5.57 -12.92
C GLY A 94 -2.77 -6.75 -13.83
N THR A 95 -3.05 -7.97 -13.38
CA THR A 95 -2.83 -9.19 -14.16
C THR A 95 -3.74 -9.24 -15.39
N LEU A 96 -5.02 -8.87 -15.25
CA LEU A 96 -5.96 -8.87 -16.36
C LEU A 96 -5.51 -7.91 -17.48
N ILE A 97 -5.11 -6.69 -17.11
CA ILE A 97 -4.61 -5.70 -18.07
C ILE A 97 -3.27 -6.16 -18.66
N ALA A 98 -2.37 -6.71 -17.85
CA ALA A 98 -1.11 -7.29 -18.32
C ALA A 98 -1.34 -8.36 -19.42
N LEU A 99 -2.27 -9.29 -19.19
CA LEU A 99 -2.61 -10.33 -20.17
C LEU A 99 -3.21 -9.75 -21.46
N ILE A 100 -4.02 -8.69 -21.36
CA ILE A 100 -4.55 -7.99 -22.53
C ILE A 100 -3.40 -7.39 -23.35
N LEU A 101 -2.45 -6.71 -22.71
CA LEU A 101 -1.29 -6.10 -23.38
C LEU A 101 -0.36 -7.13 -24.01
N GLN A 102 -0.25 -8.32 -23.44
CA GLN A 102 0.55 -9.43 -23.99
C GLN A 102 -0.05 -10.07 -25.26
N SER A 103 -1.27 -9.71 -25.64
CA SER A 103 -1.86 -10.22 -26.87
C SER A 103 -1.04 -9.81 -28.12
N PRO A 104 -0.92 -10.67 -29.15
CA PRO A 104 -0.06 -10.42 -30.31
C PRO A 104 -0.20 -9.04 -30.99
N PRO A 105 -1.41 -8.45 -31.15
CA PRO A 105 -1.53 -7.13 -31.77
C PRO A 105 -1.11 -5.98 -30.84
N LEU A 106 -1.26 -6.13 -29.51
CA LEU A 106 -0.98 -5.07 -28.55
C LEU A 106 0.47 -5.09 -28.08
N ILE A 107 1.08 -6.26 -27.97
CA ILE A 107 2.47 -6.37 -27.46
C ILE A 107 3.46 -5.64 -28.37
N GLN A 108 3.24 -5.67 -29.69
CA GLN A 108 4.06 -4.91 -30.64
C GLN A 108 3.97 -3.40 -30.40
N GLN A 109 2.74 -2.88 -30.23
CA GLN A 109 2.52 -1.46 -29.94
C GLN A 109 3.17 -1.01 -28.64
N VAL A 110 3.12 -1.86 -27.61
CA VAL A 110 3.72 -1.58 -26.30
C VAL A 110 5.25 -1.61 -26.34
N LEU A 111 5.83 -2.55 -27.08
CA LEU A 111 7.30 -2.64 -27.26
C LEU A 111 7.86 -1.49 -28.10
N GLU A 112 7.10 -1.02 -29.08
CA GLU A 112 7.50 0.12 -29.94
C GLU A 112 7.30 1.47 -29.25
N ASN A 113 6.25 1.62 -28.43
CA ASN A 113 5.91 2.89 -27.81
C ASN A 113 5.49 2.75 -26.34
N ARG A 114 6.43 3.13 -25.46
CA ARG A 114 6.27 3.08 -24.00
C ARG A 114 5.11 3.92 -23.46
N TYR A 115 4.65 4.92 -24.22
CA TYR A 115 3.47 5.70 -23.85
C TYR A 115 2.22 4.82 -23.68
N PHE A 116 2.05 3.78 -24.51
CA PHE A 116 0.92 2.86 -24.38
C PHE A 116 0.97 2.07 -23.06
N LEU A 117 2.16 1.67 -22.62
CA LEU A 117 2.36 1.00 -21.34
C LEU A 117 1.97 1.91 -20.18
N ASP A 118 2.44 3.16 -20.20
CA ASP A 118 2.18 4.12 -19.13
C ASP A 118 0.69 4.44 -19.02
N VAL A 119 0.00 4.60 -20.16
CA VAL A 119 -1.47 4.80 -20.20
C VAL A 119 -2.20 3.58 -19.65
N ALA A 120 -1.82 2.36 -20.03
CA ALA A 120 -2.44 1.15 -19.53
C ALA A 120 -2.20 0.95 -18.02
N ALA A 121 -1.01 1.29 -17.54
CA ALA A 121 -0.67 1.24 -16.12
C ALA A 121 -1.49 2.27 -15.31
N ALA A 122 -1.66 3.49 -15.83
CA ALA A 122 -2.52 4.50 -15.21
C ALA A 122 -3.99 4.06 -15.18
N LEU A 123 -4.48 3.48 -16.28
CA LEU A 123 -5.85 2.95 -16.36
C LEU A 123 -6.08 1.80 -15.37
N SER A 124 -5.09 0.92 -15.22
CA SER A 124 -5.09 -0.16 -14.22
C SER A 124 -5.25 0.37 -12.81
N VAL A 125 -4.48 1.40 -12.44
CA VAL A 125 -4.61 2.06 -11.13
C VAL A 125 -5.98 2.70 -10.97
N GLY A 126 -6.48 3.42 -11.98
CA GLY A 126 -7.79 4.07 -11.92
C GLY A 126 -8.95 3.09 -11.74
N ILE A 127 -8.97 2.00 -12.52
CA ILE A 127 -9.94 0.91 -12.38
C ILE A 127 -9.80 0.24 -11.01
N GLY A 128 -8.57 0.02 -10.56
CA GLY A 128 -8.24 -0.50 -9.23
C GLY A 128 -8.84 0.33 -8.11
N ILE A 129 -8.63 1.65 -8.13
CA ILE A 129 -9.20 2.58 -7.16
C ILE A 129 -10.73 2.50 -7.17
N PHE A 130 -11.35 2.59 -8.35
CA PHE A 130 -12.81 2.53 -8.47
C PHE A 130 -13.37 1.24 -7.88
N LEU A 131 -12.81 0.08 -8.24
CA LEU A 131 -13.30 -1.20 -7.75
C LEU A 131 -13.01 -1.40 -6.26
N MET A 132 -11.87 -0.90 -5.74
CA MET A 132 -11.60 -0.92 -4.30
C MET A 132 -12.62 -0.08 -3.52
N VAL A 133 -13.03 1.07 -4.04
CA VAL A 133 -14.09 1.90 -3.44
C VAL A 133 -15.43 1.16 -3.44
N VAL A 134 -15.83 0.62 -4.59
CA VAL A 134 -17.12 -0.10 -4.73
C VAL A 134 -17.18 -1.33 -3.83
N THR A 135 -16.07 -2.06 -3.68
CA THR A 135 -16.01 -3.29 -2.88
C THR A 135 -15.68 -3.05 -1.41
N ASN A 136 -15.48 -1.79 -1.00
CA ASN A 136 -15.07 -1.41 0.34
C ASN A 136 -13.76 -2.14 0.74
N THR A 137 -12.77 -2.13 -0.16
CA THR A 137 -11.42 -2.72 -0.01
C THR A 137 -10.28 -1.70 -0.23
N GLU A 138 -10.56 -0.41 -0.04
CA GLU A 138 -9.61 0.68 -0.19
C GLU A 138 -8.35 0.46 0.66
N HIS A 139 -7.26 0.18 -0.03
CA HIS A 139 -5.92 0.13 0.54
C HIS A 139 -4.99 0.87 -0.41
N PRO A 140 -4.69 2.16 -0.18
CA PRO A 140 -3.90 2.98 -1.10
C PRO A 140 -2.59 2.33 -1.57
N PRO A 141 -1.83 1.61 -0.72
CA PRO A 141 -0.63 0.90 -1.17
C PRO A 141 -0.87 -0.17 -2.26
N ALA A 142 -2.07 -0.75 -2.35
CA ALA A 142 -2.41 -1.74 -3.37
C ALA A 142 -2.48 -1.14 -4.78
N ALA A 143 -2.67 0.17 -4.93
CA ALA A 143 -2.56 0.82 -6.24
C ALA A 143 -1.17 0.59 -6.88
N GLY A 144 -0.11 0.60 -6.07
CA GLY A 144 1.26 0.30 -6.51
C GLY A 144 1.41 -1.14 -7.02
N THR A 145 0.66 -2.08 -6.44
CA THR A 145 0.62 -3.48 -6.90
C THR A 145 0.04 -3.59 -8.31
N SER A 146 -1.11 -2.94 -8.56
CA SER A 146 -1.75 -2.95 -9.89
C SER A 146 -0.84 -2.33 -10.95
N LEU A 147 -0.21 -1.20 -10.61
CA LEU A 147 0.75 -0.51 -11.47
C LEU A 147 1.95 -1.39 -11.78
N GLY A 148 2.55 -2.00 -10.75
CA GLY A 148 3.75 -2.82 -10.88
C GLY A 148 3.54 -4.00 -11.81
N LEU A 149 2.44 -4.74 -11.63
CA LEU A 149 2.10 -5.88 -12.48
C LEU A 149 1.90 -5.51 -13.96
N VAL A 150 1.34 -4.33 -14.24
CA VAL A 150 1.20 -3.87 -15.63
C VAL A 150 2.54 -3.48 -16.23
N ILE A 151 3.36 -2.69 -15.52
CA ILE A 151 4.66 -2.24 -16.05
C ILE A 151 5.59 -3.42 -16.36
N GLN A 152 5.44 -4.52 -15.64
CA GLN A 152 6.30 -5.71 -15.76
C GLN A 152 5.77 -6.75 -16.77
N CYS A 153 4.61 -6.54 -17.37
CA CYS A 153 4.00 -7.54 -18.26
C CYS A 153 4.79 -7.78 -19.55
N CYS A 154 5.66 -6.86 -19.95
CA CYS A 154 6.33 -6.90 -21.25
C CYS A 154 7.67 -7.66 -21.24
N GLU A 155 8.04 -8.31 -20.14
CA GLU A 155 9.23 -9.16 -20.11
C GLU A 155 8.98 -10.45 -20.94
N PRO A 156 9.88 -10.81 -21.87
CA PRO A 156 9.61 -11.88 -22.83
C PRO A 156 9.33 -13.22 -22.15
N ASN A 157 8.33 -13.96 -22.67
CA ASN A 157 7.92 -15.32 -22.27
C ASN A 157 7.26 -15.50 -20.90
N THR A 158 6.83 -14.44 -20.23
CA THR A 158 6.20 -14.59 -18.91
C THR A 158 4.69 -14.41 -19.09
N GLY A 159 3.92 -15.50 -18.95
CA GLY A 159 2.46 -15.41 -18.85
C GLY A 159 2.04 -14.72 -17.56
N VAL A 160 1.17 -15.34 -16.78
CA VAL A 160 0.86 -14.82 -15.44
C VAL A 160 2.10 -14.93 -14.54
N ASP A 161 2.54 -13.80 -13.96
CA ASP A 161 3.60 -13.78 -12.96
C ASP A 161 3.08 -14.26 -11.59
N TRP A 162 2.95 -15.57 -11.47
CA TRP A 162 2.51 -16.24 -10.24
C TRP A 162 3.43 -15.95 -9.06
N SER A 163 4.73 -15.72 -9.31
CA SER A 163 5.70 -15.46 -8.24
C SER A 163 5.40 -14.15 -7.52
N SER A 164 5.15 -13.09 -8.29
CA SER A 164 4.72 -11.79 -7.77
C SER A 164 3.37 -11.88 -7.05
N ILE A 165 2.38 -12.56 -7.63
CA ILE A 165 1.05 -12.70 -7.01
C ILE A 165 1.15 -13.42 -5.66
N ILE A 166 1.85 -14.56 -5.60
CA ILE A 166 2.04 -15.32 -4.36
C ILE A 166 2.75 -14.45 -3.33
N PHE A 167 3.80 -13.72 -3.72
CA PHE A 167 4.50 -12.82 -2.82
C PHE A 167 3.61 -11.71 -2.27
N ILE A 168 2.81 -11.06 -3.11
CA ILE A 168 1.90 -9.99 -2.70
C ILE A 168 0.93 -10.52 -1.63
N ILE A 169 0.30 -11.66 -1.89
CA ILE A 169 -0.70 -12.23 -0.99
C ILE A 169 -0.07 -12.76 0.30
N ALA A 170 1.08 -13.42 0.21
CA ALA A 170 1.84 -13.86 1.39
C ALA A 170 2.26 -12.67 2.26
N SER A 171 2.77 -11.60 1.66
CA SER A 171 3.19 -10.38 2.37
C SER A 171 2.01 -9.66 3.00
N ALA A 172 0.91 -9.47 2.26
CA ALA A 172 -0.32 -8.86 2.77
C ALA A 172 -0.92 -9.68 3.93
N GLY A 173 -0.90 -11.01 3.81
CA GLY A 173 -1.31 -11.94 4.86
C GLY A 173 -0.44 -11.86 6.11
N LEU A 174 0.89 -11.89 5.94
CA LEU A 174 1.85 -11.77 7.03
C LEU A 174 1.68 -10.45 7.78
N LEU A 175 1.66 -9.32 7.06
CA LEU A 175 1.48 -8.00 7.66
C LEU A 175 0.12 -7.88 8.37
N SER A 176 -0.95 -8.42 7.79
CA SER A 176 -2.26 -8.46 8.44
C SER A 176 -2.26 -9.33 9.69
N GLY A 177 -1.56 -10.46 9.68
CA GLY A 177 -1.39 -11.34 10.84
C GLY A 177 -0.62 -10.67 11.97
N VAL A 178 0.51 -10.02 11.65
CA VAL A 178 1.29 -9.23 12.62
C VAL A 178 0.43 -8.12 13.21
N ARG A 179 -0.34 -7.41 12.38
CA ARG A 179 -1.29 -6.40 12.86
C ARG A 179 -2.27 -7.00 13.85
N ILE A 180 -2.95 -8.10 13.52
CA ILE A 180 -3.93 -8.73 14.41
C ILE A 180 -3.29 -9.10 15.74
N ALA A 181 -2.11 -9.73 15.72
CA ALA A 181 -1.42 -10.19 16.91
C ALA A 181 -0.93 -9.06 17.82
N LEU A 182 -0.57 -7.90 17.24
CA LEU A 182 0.04 -6.78 17.95
C LEU A 182 -0.85 -5.55 18.03
N ARG A 183 -2.11 -5.65 17.58
CA ARG A 183 -3.05 -4.51 17.49
C ARG A 183 -3.17 -3.76 18.82
N ASP A 184 -3.32 -4.50 19.92
CA ASP A 184 -3.55 -3.91 21.24
C ASP A 184 -2.27 -3.30 21.85
N LYS A 185 -1.11 -3.55 21.24
CA LYS A 185 0.19 -2.99 21.65
C LYS A 185 0.65 -1.81 20.80
N MET A 186 0.03 -1.60 19.63
CA MET A 186 0.42 -0.54 18.70
C MET A 186 -0.53 0.66 18.84
N VAL A 187 0.02 1.86 18.74
CA VAL A 187 -0.75 3.12 18.77
C VAL A 187 -0.60 3.86 17.46
N ASN A 188 -1.54 4.75 17.15
CA ASN A 188 -1.37 5.63 16.00
C ASN A 188 -0.25 6.65 16.29
N LEU A 189 0.67 6.75 15.34
CA LEU A 189 1.79 7.70 15.36
C LEU A 189 1.52 8.95 14.50
N LEU A 190 0.43 8.94 13.73
CA LEU A 190 -0.14 10.09 13.00
C LEU A 190 -1.39 10.61 13.71
#